data_AF-A0AA95G6D3-F1
#
_entry.id   AF-A0AA95G6D3-F1
#
_cell.length_a   1.000
_cell.length_b   1.000
_cell.length_c   1.000
_cell.angle_alpha   90.00
_cell.angle_beta   90.00
_cell.angle_gamma   90.00
#
_symmetry.space_group_name_H-M   'P 1'
#
loop_
_entity.id
_entity.type
_entity.pdbx_description
1 polymer ?
#
loop_
_entity_poly.entity_id
_entity_poly.type
_entity_poly.pdbx_seq_one_letter_code
_entity_poly.pdbx_strand_id
1 'polypeptide(L)'
;MLSLNKCEALKIIQKNHLWHDVAMVLAYNSASLFYRNTMVIQPRTYFVVRNHLQEMMTLSDDIRMRITILDYIQERTHLSRSSILNVLAVLKNTNHIMFKRGGYLTHIVSLPDNL
;
A
#
# COMPACT_ATOMS: atom_id res chain seq x y z
N MET A 1 -18.58 5.34 33.72
CA MET A 1 -18.08 4.54 32.59
C MET A 1 -18.73 3.17 32.71
N LEU A 2 -19.65 2.81 31.82
CA LEU A 2 -20.30 1.49 31.85
C LEU A 2 -19.28 0.45 31.41
N SER A 3 -18.68 -0.27 32.37
CA SER A 3 -17.86 -1.44 32.10
C SER A 3 -18.64 -2.70 32.47
N LEU A 4 -18.80 -3.60 31.50
CA LEU A 4 -19.37 -4.93 31.71
C LEU A 4 -18.23 -5.95 31.74
N ASN A 5 -18.34 -6.94 32.62
CA ASN A 5 -17.42 -8.08 32.59
C ASN A 5 -17.66 -8.90 31.30
N LYS A 6 -16.60 -9.43 30.69
CA LYS A 6 -16.67 -10.29 29.48
C LYS A 6 -17.69 -11.43 29.60
N CYS A 7 -17.74 -12.13 30.74
CA CYS A 7 -18.65 -13.24 30.97
C CYS A 7 -20.12 -12.79 31.00
N GLU A 8 -20.39 -11.64 31.61
CA GLU A 8 -21.72 -11.04 31.64
C GLU A 8 -22.13 -10.53 30.25
N ALA A 9 -21.22 -9.87 29.53
CA ALA A 9 -21.45 -9.42 28.16
C ALA A 9 -21.78 -10.59 27.23
N LEU A 10 -21.04 -11.70 27.30
CA LEU A 10 -21.31 -12.90 26.50
C LEU A 10 -22.68 -13.52 26.82
N LYS A 11 -23.04 -13.60 28.11
CA LYS A 11 -24.37 -14.08 28.52
C LYS A 11 -25.49 -13.20 27.96
N ILE A 12 -25.32 -11.88 27.99
CA ILE A 12 -26.30 -10.92 27.44
C ILE A 12 -26.40 -11.05 25.92
N ILE A 13 -25.26 -11.11 25.22
CA ILE A 13 -25.22 -11.28 23.75
C ILE A 13 -25.93 -12.57 23.34
N GLN A 14 -25.67 -13.68 24.03
CA GLN A 14 -26.27 -14.97 23.74
C GLN A 14 -27.77 -15.01 24.08
N LYS A 15 -28.16 -14.50 25.25
CA LYS A 15 -29.56 -14.45 25.69
C LYS A 15 -30.44 -13.62 24.76
N ASN A 16 -29.90 -12.53 24.22
CA ASN A 16 -30.65 -11.57 23.40
C ASN A 16 -30.38 -11.72 21.89
N HIS A 17 -29.71 -12.79 21.46
CA HIS A 17 -29.41 -13.06 20.04
C HIS A 17 -28.67 -11.92 19.30
N LEU A 18 -27.83 -11.15 20.01
CA LEU A 18 -27.20 -9.92 19.49
C LEU A 18 -25.96 -10.17 18.62
N TRP A 19 -25.68 -11.41 18.25
CA TRP A 19 -24.48 -11.76 17.49
C TRP A 19 -24.40 -11.07 16.13
N HIS A 20 -25.55 -10.77 15.49
CA HIS A 20 -25.59 -10.03 14.24
C HIS A 20 -25.11 -8.59 14.41
N ASP A 21 -25.65 -7.86 15.40
CA ASP A 21 -25.27 -6.48 15.67
C ASP A 21 -23.81 -6.37 16.12
N VAL A 22 -23.38 -7.31 16.97
CA VAL A 22 -21.98 -7.45 17.38
C VAL A 22 -21.08 -7.66 16.16
N ALA A 23 -21.47 -8.55 15.24
CA ALA A 23 -20.71 -8.79 14.01
C ALA A 23 -20.65 -7.54 13.12
N MET A 24 -21.75 -6.78 12.98
CA MET A 24 -21.75 -5.52 12.23
C MET A 24 -20.79 -4.48 12.82
N VAL A 25 -20.83 -4.30 14.15
CA VAL A 25 -19.92 -3.38 14.85
C VAL A 25 -18.46 -3.83 14.69
N LEU A 26 -18.18 -5.13 14.84
CA LEU A 26 -16.84 -5.68 14.63
C LEU A 26 -16.35 -5.49 13.19
N ALA A 27 -17.20 -5.72 12.20
CA ALA A 27 -16.87 -5.52 10.78
C ALA A 27 -16.55 -4.05 10.49
N TYR A 28 -17.38 -3.13 10.98
CA TYR A 28 -17.14 -1.69 10.86
C TYR A 28 -15.79 -1.27 11.48
N ASN A 29 -15.51 -1.72 12.71
CA ASN A 29 -14.24 -1.41 13.38
C ASN A 29 -13.04 -2.01 12.66
N SER A 30 -13.17 -3.24 12.14
CA SER A 30 -12.12 -3.92 11.37
C SER A 30 -11.80 -3.16 10.07
N ALA A 31 -12.84 -2.72 9.34
CA ALA A 31 -12.69 -1.91 8.13
C ALA A 31 -12.04 -0.55 8.44
N SER A 32 -12.47 0.12 9.50
CA SER A 32 -11.90 1.39 9.96
C SER A 32 -10.43 1.26 10.38
N LEU A 33 -10.08 0.18 11.08
CA LEU A 33 -8.69 -0.13 11.45
C LEU A 33 -7.83 -0.42 10.22
N PHE A 34 -8.36 -1.16 9.24
CA PHE A 34 -7.66 -1.42 7.98
C PHE A 34 -7.41 -0.11 7.21
N TYR A 35 -8.43 0.75 7.11
CA TYR A 35 -8.33 2.08 6.51
C TYR A 35 -7.28 2.97 7.19
N ARG A 36 -7.21 2.94 8.53
CA ARG A 36 -6.16 3.67 9.27
C ARG A 36 -4.77 3.06 9.10
N ASN A 37 -4.66 1.74 9.04
CA ASN A 37 -3.39 1.06 8.74
C ASN A 37 -2.92 1.37 7.32
N THR A 38 -3.84 1.58 6.37
CA THR A 38 -3.50 2.15 5.06
C THR A 38 -3.12 3.64 5.09
N MET A 39 -3.20 4.32 6.24
CA MET A 39 -2.68 5.68 6.40
C MET A 39 -1.27 5.72 7.02
N VAL A 40 -0.77 4.62 7.60
CA VAL A 40 0.57 4.49 8.22
C VAL A 40 1.63 3.96 7.22
N ILE A 41 1.28 3.91 5.93
CA ILE A 41 2.04 3.41 4.76
C ILE A 41 3.27 4.28 4.42
N GLN A 42 4.30 4.28 5.27
CA GLN A 42 5.67 4.66 4.86
C GLN A 42 6.48 3.42 4.40
N PRO A 43 6.40 2.25 5.07
CA PRO A 43 7.13 1.05 4.67
C PRO A 43 6.61 0.36 3.40
N ARG A 44 5.30 0.45 3.11
CA ARG A 44 4.67 -0.27 1.98
C ARG A 44 4.71 0.48 0.65
N THR A 45 4.66 1.81 0.65
CA THR A 45 4.74 2.59 -0.60
C THR A 45 6.06 2.29 -1.30
N TYR A 46 7.17 2.36 -0.55
CA TYR A 46 8.48 2.02 -1.09
C TYR A 46 8.49 0.58 -1.61
N PHE A 47 8.08 -0.39 -0.81
CA PHE A 47 8.10 -1.80 -1.19
C PHE A 47 7.29 -2.09 -2.46
N VAL A 48 6.08 -1.50 -2.57
CA VAL A 48 5.23 -1.66 -3.76
C VAL A 48 5.90 -1.03 -4.98
N VAL A 49 6.42 0.19 -4.86
CA VAL A 49 7.14 0.85 -5.96
C VAL A 49 8.38 0.05 -6.36
N ARG A 50 9.16 -0.44 -5.39
CA ARG A 50 10.35 -1.28 -5.58
C ARG A 50 10.02 -2.53 -6.39
N ASN A 51 8.97 -3.26 -6.00
CA ASN A 51 8.59 -4.49 -6.69
C ASN A 51 8.16 -4.24 -8.14
N HIS A 52 7.40 -3.16 -8.38
CA HIS A 52 7.00 -2.81 -9.74
C HIS A 52 8.17 -2.32 -10.59
N LEU A 53 9.14 -1.61 -10.01
CA LEU A 53 10.38 -1.26 -10.71
C LEU A 53 11.16 -2.52 -11.14
N GLN A 54 11.25 -3.52 -10.25
CA GLN A 54 11.87 -4.81 -10.57
C GLN A 54 11.10 -5.56 -11.66
N GLU A 55 9.76 -5.58 -11.57
CA GLU A 55 8.90 -6.16 -12.60
C GLU A 55 9.09 -5.47 -13.96
N MET A 56 9.11 -4.13 -14.00
CA MET A 56 9.35 -3.38 -15.24
C MET A 56 10.68 -3.75 -15.89
N MET A 57 11.74 -4.04 -15.11
CA MET A 57 13.03 -4.46 -15.67
C MET A 57 12.99 -5.84 -16.35
N THR A 58 11.96 -6.65 -16.09
CA THR A 58 11.74 -7.92 -16.82
C THR A 58 11.09 -7.72 -18.19
N LEU A 59 10.48 -6.56 -18.44
CA LEU A 59 9.91 -6.21 -19.72
C LEU A 59 11.02 -5.92 -20.74
N SER A 60 10.80 -6.28 -22.00
CA SER A 60 11.66 -5.82 -23.11
C SER A 60 11.70 -4.30 -23.18
N ASP A 61 12.82 -3.74 -23.64
CA ASP A 61 13.01 -2.29 -23.76
C ASP A 61 11.89 -1.61 -24.57
N ASP A 62 11.46 -2.22 -25.67
CA ASP A 62 10.37 -1.69 -26.51
C ASP A 62 9.04 -1.55 -25.78
N ILE A 63 8.75 -2.43 -24.83
CA ILE A 63 7.54 -2.38 -24.00
C ILE A 63 7.74 -1.39 -22.86
N ARG A 64 8.88 -1.46 -22.17
CA ARG A 64 9.19 -0.58 -21.02
C ARG A 64 9.22 0.90 -21.41
N MET A 65 9.57 1.21 -22.66
CA MET A 65 9.59 2.58 -23.18
C MET A 65 8.22 3.12 -23.64
N ARG A 66 7.15 2.32 -23.56
CA ARG A 66 5.78 2.77 -23.92
C ARG A 66 4.95 3.27 -22.74
N ILE A 67 5.40 3.03 -21.52
CA ILE A 67 4.67 3.39 -20.30
C ILE A 67 5.60 4.04 -19.28
N THR A 68 5.14 5.09 -18.63
CA THR A 68 5.93 5.75 -17.58
C THR A 68 5.93 4.88 -16.32
N ILE A 69 6.94 5.03 -15.46
CA ILE A 69 6.96 4.36 -14.15
C ILE A 69 5.70 4.71 -13.35
N LEU A 70 5.29 5.98 -13.41
CA LEU A 70 4.13 6.46 -12.68
C LEU A 70 2.86 5.75 -13.14
N ASP A 71 2.58 5.75 -14.44
CA ASP A 71 1.34 5.16 -14.98
C ASP A 71 1.34 3.64 -14.76
N TYR A 72 2.49 2.98 -14.97
CA TYR A 72 2.62 1.55 -14.75
C TYR A 72 2.23 1.14 -13.33
N ILE A 73 2.75 1.86 -12.32
CA ILE A 73 2.48 1.58 -10.91
C ILE A 73 1.06 2.03 -10.52
N GLN A 74 0.62 3.19 -11.00
CA GLN A 74 -0.67 3.76 -10.63
C GLN A 74 -1.84 2.91 -11.15
N GLU A 75 -1.75 2.36 -12.36
CA GLU A 75 -2.80 1.48 -12.91
C GLU A 75 -2.92 0.14 -12.18
N ARG A 76 -1.85 -0.31 -11.50
CA ARG A 76 -1.74 -1.63 -10.86
C ARG A 76 -1.86 -1.59 -9.34
N THR A 77 -1.96 -0.41 -8.76
CA THR A 77 -1.97 -0.22 -7.31
C THR A 77 -2.97 0.85 -6.89
N HIS A 78 -3.28 0.92 -5.61
CA HIS A 78 -4.08 2.01 -5.03
C HIS A 78 -3.21 3.16 -4.49
N LEU A 79 -1.94 3.23 -4.90
CA LEU A 79 -1.04 4.29 -4.46
C LEU A 79 -1.40 5.62 -5.12
N SER A 80 -1.32 6.70 -4.35
CA SER A 80 -1.50 8.03 -4.90
C SER A 80 -0.30 8.42 -5.76
N ARG A 81 -0.51 9.27 -6.76
CA ARG A 81 0.57 9.81 -7.60
C ARG A 81 1.69 10.44 -6.78
N SER A 82 1.34 11.24 -5.77
CA SER A 82 2.32 11.90 -4.90
C SER A 82 3.15 10.90 -4.11
N SER A 83 2.54 9.83 -3.59
CA SER A 83 3.26 8.80 -2.86
C SER A 83 4.30 8.06 -3.73
N ILE A 84 3.93 7.73 -4.97
CA ILE A 84 4.84 7.11 -5.95
C ILE A 84 5.97 8.08 -6.30
N LEU A 85 5.64 9.32 -6.69
CA LEU A 85 6.63 10.32 -7.09
C LEU A 85 7.61 10.66 -5.96
N ASN A 86 7.17 10.69 -4.70
CA ASN A 86 8.06 10.91 -3.56
C ASN A 86 9.11 9.79 -3.46
N VAL A 87 8.70 8.53 -3.60
CA VAL A 87 9.64 7.39 -3.61
C VAL A 87 10.59 7.47 -4.80
N LEU A 88 10.07 7.74 -6.01
CA LEU A 88 10.90 7.87 -7.21
C LEU A 88 11.90 9.02 -7.10
N ALA A 89 11.52 10.14 -6.48
CA ALA A 89 12.41 11.27 -6.24
C ALA A 89 13.55 10.88 -5.28
N VAL A 90 13.24 10.18 -4.18
CA VAL A 90 14.25 9.66 -3.26
C VAL A 90 15.21 8.72 -3.99
N LEU A 91 14.68 7.70 -4.69
CA LEU A 91 15.50 6.72 -5.42
C LEU A 91 16.35 7.34 -6.53
N LYS A 92 15.84 8.37 -7.22
CA LYS A 92 16.61 9.11 -8.21
C LYS A 92 17.73 9.91 -7.55
N ASN A 93 17.42 10.65 -6.49
CA ASN A 93 18.38 11.54 -5.82
C ASN A 93 19.50 10.76 -5.12
N THR A 94 19.24 9.53 -4.70
CA THR A 94 20.25 8.62 -4.15
C THR A 94 20.87 7.68 -5.20
N ASN A 95 20.63 7.92 -6.49
CA ASN A 95 21.19 7.18 -7.63
C ASN A 95 20.86 5.67 -7.67
N HIS A 96 19.74 5.26 -7.10
CA HIS A 96 19.27 3.87 -7.16
C HIS A 96 18.62 3.51 -8.50
N ILE A 97 18.01 4.49 -9.18
CA ILE A 97 17.34 4.29 -10.47
C ILE A 97 17.70 5.37 -11.48
N MET A 98 17.62 5.02 -12.77
CA MET A 98 17.76 5.95 -13.88
C MET A 98 16.54 5.87 -14.80
N PHE A 99 16.09 7.01 -15.30
CA PHE A 99 14.98 7.10 -16.24
C PHE A 99 15.14 8.25 -17.22
N LYS A 100 14.58 8.10 -18.44
CA LYS A 100 14.58 9.13 -19.48
C LYS A 100 13.65 10.29 -19.13
N ARG A 101 13.87 11.44 -19.79
CA ARG A 101 12.90 12.54 -19.80
C ARG A 101 11.51 11.99 -20.16
N GLY A 102 10.52 12.28 -19.33
CA GLY A 102 9.18 11.70 -19.43
C GLY A 102 8.88 10.55 -18.45
N GLY A 103 9.88 10.07 -17.68
CA GLY A 103 9.66 9.11 -16.58
C GLY A 103 9.69 7.63 -17.00
N TYR A 104 10.38 7.30 -18.09
CA TYR A 104 10.52 5.94 -18.60
C TYR A 104 11.75 5.25 -17.99
N LEU A 105 11.54 4.12 -17.29
CA LEU A 105 12.60 3.40 -16.58
C LEU A 105 13.65 2.85 -17.54
N THR A 106 14.91 3.27 -17.37
CA THR A 106 16.01 2.75 -18.20
C THR A 106 16.85 1.73 -17.47
N HIS A 107 17.14 1.97 -16.20
CA HIS A 107 18.06 1.13 -15.45
C HIS A 107 17.82 1.20 -13.94
N ILE A 108 18.17 0.11 -13.25
CA ILE A 108 18.18 0.02 -11.80
C ILE A 108 19.61 -0.32 -11.39
N VAL A 109 20.22 0.56 -10.57
CA VAL A 109 21.58 0.38 -10.04
C VAL A 109 21.54 -0.56 -8.83
N SER A 110 20.70 -0.23 -7.86
CA SER A 110 20.46 -1.01 -6.66
C SER A 110 19.16 -0.53 -6.00
N LEU A 111 18.43 -1.41 -5.31
CA LEU A 111 17.24 -1.02 -4.54
C LEU A 111 17.45 -1.45 -3.08
N PRO A 112 17.54 -0.52 -2.12
CA PRO A 112 17.77 -0.86 -0.72
C PRO A 112 16.59 -1.66 -0.14
N ASP A 113 16.80 -2.36 0.98
CA ASP A 113 15.71 -3.10 1.63
C ASP A 113 14.72 -2.15 2.34
N ASN A 114 15.18 -0.95 2.70
CA ASN A 114 14.43 0.12 3.32
C ASN A 114 14.93 1.51 2.87
N LEU A 115 14.00 2.46 2.76
CA LEU A 115 14.26 3.89 2.54
C LEU A 115 13.94 4.69 3.79
#